data_AF-A0A6A3QW92-F1
#
_entry.id   AF-A0A6A3QW92-F1
#
_cell.length_a   1.000
_cell.length_b   1.000
_cell.length_c   1.000
_cell.angle_alpha   90.00
_cell.angle_beta   90.00
_cell.angle_gamma   90.00
#
_symmetry.space_group_name_H-M   'P 1'
#
loop_
_entity.id
_entity.type
_entity.pdbx_description
1 polymer ?
#
loop_
_entity_poly.entity_id
_entity_poly.type
_entity_poly.pdbx_seq_one_letter_code
_entity_poly.pdbx_strand_id
1 'polypeptide(L)'
;MPKNEKITFFARFLWKSHHVHNGGKTSWRLHVYDATQEQTFEELMKIYHDVYDANKASVDCDLATVSIWGDWDGNCPESGDIMKFIRFSGLQTYQGDCLQFSTKPKDMEF
;
A
#
# COMPACT_ATOMS: atom_id res chain seq x y z
N MET A 1 -4.96 4.75 27.03
CA MET A 1 -4.48 4.32 25.70
C MET A 1 -5.70 3.90 24.90
N PRO A 2 -5.85 4.31 23.63
CA PRO A 2 -6.96 3.84 22.81
C PRO A 2 -6.91 2.30 22.80
N LYS A 3 -8.05 1.65 23.06
CA LYS A 3 -8.15 0.19 22.94
C LYS A 3 -7.76 -0.17 21.50
N ASN A 4 -7.01 -1.26 21.31
CA ASN A 4 -6.70 -1.83 19.98
C ASN A 4 -8.00 -2.27 19.29
N GLU A 5 -8.82 -1.34 18.83
CA GLU A 5 -9.93 -1.64 17.94
C GLU A 5 -9.34 -2.20 16.66
N LYS A 6 -9.82 -3.40 16.28
CA LYS A 6 -9.49 -3.99 14.99
C LYS A 6 -10.22 -3.21 13.92
N ILE A 7 -9.59 -2.15 13.41
CA ILE A 7 -10.06 -1.46 12.23
C ILE A 7 -9.72 -2.35 11.03
N THR A 8 -10.75 -2.75 10.29
CA THR A 8 -10.59 -3.40 8.99
C THR A 8 -10.86 -2.37 7.91
N PHE A 9 -9.98 -2.26 6.92
CA PHE A 9 -10.28 -1.48 5.72
C PHE A 9 -10.01 -2.32 4.48
N PHE A 10 -10.75 -2.00 3.43
CA PHE A 10 -10.66 -2.62 2.12
C PHE A 10 -10.05 -1.61 1.16
N ALA A 11 -9.13 -2.08 0.31
CA ALA A 11 -8.52 -1.27 -0.73
C ALA A 11 -8.28 -2.14 -1.95
N ARG A 12 -8.09 -1.56 -3.12
CA ARG A 12 -7.68 -2.31 -4.31
C ARG A 12 -6.18 -2.24 -4.51
N PHE A 13 -5.59 -3.37 -4.88
CA PHE A 13 -4.17 -3.46 -5.20
C PHE A 13 -3.90 -2.78 -6.54
N LEU A 14 -2.86 -1.95 -6.63
CA LEU A 14 -2.45 -1.36 -7.91
C LEU A 14 -1.10 -1.92 -8.37
N TRP A 15 -0.05 -1.72 -7.58
CA TRP A 15 1.25 -2.37 -7.81
C TRP A 15 2.06 -2.51 -6.52
N LYS A 16 3.17 -3.23 -6.62
CA LYS A 16 4.16 -3.39 -5.55
C LYS A 16 5.54 -2.94 -6.00
N SER A 17 6.33 -2.46 -5.05
CA SER A 17 7.74 -2.15 -5.26
C SER A 17 8.59 -2.76 -4.14
N HIS A 18 9.78 -3.26 -4.49
CA HIS A 18 10.73 -3.83 -3.53
C HIS A 18 11.74 -2.77 -3.14
N HIS A 19 11.90 -2.54 -1.84
CA HIS A 19 12.79 -1.50 -1.30
C HIS A 19 13.88 -2.14 -0.44
N VAL A 20 15.13 -1.73 -0.71
CA VAL A 20 16.29 -2.08 0.10
C VAL A 20 16.66 -0.86 0.93
N HIS A 21 16.69 -1.03 2.25
CA HIS A 21 17.02 0.02 3.22
C HIS A 21 18.47 -0.09 3.66
N ASN A 22 18.97 0.99 4.25
CA ASN A 22 20.30 1.03 4.85
C ASN A 22 20.47 -0.11 5.86
N GLY A 23 21.57 -0.85 5.77
CA GLY A 23 21.84 -2.03 6.60
C GLY A 23 21.27 -3.34 6.05
N GLY A 24 20.85 -3.39 4.78
CA GLY A 24 20.49 -4.63 4.07
C GLY A 24 19.10 -5.17 4.40
N LYS A 25 18.31 -4.44 5.20
CA LYS A 25 16.91 -4.78 5.44
C LYS A 25 16.09 -4.49 4.20
N THR A 26 15.17 -5.38 3.87
CA THR A 26 14.26 -5.19 2.74
C THR A 26 12.82 -5.05 3.22
N SER A 27 12.01 -4.43 2.37
CA SER A 27 10.55 -4.37 2.54
C SER A 27 9.87 -4.36 1.19
N TRP A 28 8.67 -4.91 1.13
CA TRP A 28 7.77 -4.64 0.02
C TRP A 28 6.85 -3.48 0.35
N ARG A 29 6.62 -2.63 -0.63
CA ARG A 29 5.65 -1.54 -0.57
C ARG A 29 4.53 -1.82 -1.54
N LEU A 30 3.30 -1.86 -1.04
CA LEU A 30 2.10 -1.93 -1.87
C LEU A 30 1.55 -0.52 -2.06
N HIS A 31 1.06 -0.26 -3.25
CA HIS A 31 0.31 0.93 -3.59
C HIS A 31 -1.13 0.51 -3.79
N VAL A 32 -2.01 1.05 -2.96
CA VAL A 32 -3.43 0.70 -2.94
C VAL A 32 -4.28 1.94 -3.05
N TYR A 33 -5.43 1.78 -3.68
CA TYR A 33 -6.42 2.85 -3.88
C TYR A 33 -7.76 2.45 -3.28
N ASP A 34 -8.68 3.40 -3.18
CA ASP A 34 -10.01 3.17 -2.62
C ASP A 34 -10.72 2.04 -3.38
N ALA A 35 -11.31 1.09 -2.64
CA ALA A 35 -12.03 -0.03 -3.22
C ALA A 35 -13.28 0.39 -4.01
N THR A 36 -13.82 1.59 -3.74
CA THR A 36 -14.98 2.15 -4.43
C THR A 36 -14.61 3.03 -5.63
N GLN A 37 -13.34 3.10 -6.01
CA GLN A 37 -12.91 3.85 -7.20
C GLN A 37 -13.54 3.28 -8.47
N GLU A 38 -14.08 4.16 -9.31
CA GLU A 38 -14.80 3.82 -10.55
C GLU A 38 -13.90 3.78 -11.80
N GLN A 39 -12.73 4.46 -11.74
CA GLN A 39 -11.74 4.43 -12.81
C GLN A 39 -11.20 3.01 -13.05
N THR A 40 -10.90 2.68 -14.30
CA THR A 40 -10.38 1.35 -14.63
C THR A 40 -8.93 1.20 -14.13
N PHE A 41 -8.49 -0.05 -13.97
CA PHE A 41 -7.10 -0.35 -13.63
C PHE A 41 -6.12 0.29 -14.63
N GLU A 42 -6.40 0.21 -15.94
CA GLU A 42 -5.52 0.75 -16.99
C GLU A 42 -5.42 2.28 -16.92
N GLU A 43 -6.49 2.96 -16.54
CA GLU A 43 -6.50 4.41 -16.34
C GLU A 43 -5.63 4.78 -15.13
N LEU A 44 -5.82 4.08 -14.02
CA LEU A 44 -5.06 4.32 -12.78
C LEU A 44 -3.57 4.04 -12.94
N MET A 45 -3.19 3.03 -13.74
CA MET A 45 -1.78 2.78 -14.07
C MET A 45 -1.13 3.94 -14.81
N LYS A 46 -1.83 4.53 -15.78
CA LYS A 46 -1.33 5.71 -16.52
C LYS A 46 -1.19 6.94 -15.62
N ILE A 47 -2.14 7.12 -14.69
CA ILE A 47 -2.16 8.27 -13.78
C ILE A 47 -1.04 8.15 -12.74
N TYR A 48 -0.80 6.94 -12.22
CA TYR A 48 0.04 6.76 -11.03
C TYR A 48 1.34 6.00 -11.28
N HIS A 49 1.29 4.86 -11.97
CA HIS A 49 2.46 4.00 -12.15
C HIS A 49 3.42 4.55 -13.21
N ASP A 50 2.89 4.94 -14.38
CA ASP A 50 3.72 5.36 -15.53
C ASP A 50 4.50 6.66 -15.27
N VAL A 51 4.00 7.48 -14.34
CA VAL A 51 4.65 8.74 -13.93
C VAL A 51 5.39 8.63 -12.59
N TYR A 52 5.40 7.45 -11.97
CA TYR A 52 5.85 7.29 -10.58
C TYR A 52 7.29 7.77 -10.36
N ASP A 53 8.20 7.39 -11.24
CA ASP A 53 9.62 7.75 -11.11
C ASP A 53 9.85 9.26 -11.21
N ALA A 54 9.02 9.98 -11.98
CA ALA A 54 9.10 11.43 -12.13
C ALA A 54 8.37 12.18 -11.00
N ASN A 55 7.26 11.63 -10.50
CA ASN A 55 6.30 12.35 -9.64
C ASN A 55 5.94 11.59 -8.34
N LYS A 56 6.87 10.80 -7.81
CA LYS A 56 6.66 9.92 -6.65
C LYS A 56 5.90 10.55 -5.48
N ALA A 57 6.28 11.76 -5.06
CA ALA A 57 5.66 12.43 -3.92
C ALA A 57 4.16 12.69 -4.17
N SER A 58 3.79 13.16 -5.36
CA SER A 58 2.39 13.39 -5.73
C SER A 58 1.61 12.09 -5.75
N VAL A 59 2.18 11.03 -6.32
CA VAL A 59 1.51 9.73 -6.41
C VAL A 59 1.31 9.10 -5.03
N ASP A 60 2.31 9.19 -4.15
CA ASP A 60 2.24 8.69 -2.77
C ASP A 60 1.24 9.52 -1.91
N CYS A 61 0.83 10.72 -2.32
CA CYS A 61 -0.24 11.49 -1.68
C CYS A 61 -1.64 11.01 -2.07
N ASP A 62 -1.84 10.64 -3.32
CA ASP A 62 -3.14 10.21 -3.84
C ASP A 62 -3.44 8.74 -3.48
N LEU A 63 -2.40 7.93 -3.28
CA LEU A 63 -2.50 6.52 -2.94
C LEU A 63 -2.15 6.26 -1.48
N ALA A 64 -2.74 5.21 -0.90
CA ALA A 64 -2.25 4.68 0.36
C ALA A 64 -1.09 3.72 0.09
N THR A 65 -0.04 3.82 0.91
CA THR A 65 1.10 2.91 0.82
C THR A 65 1.19 1.98 2.02
N VAL A 66 1.39 0.69 1.72
CA VAL A 66 1.47 -0.38 2.73
C VAL A 66 2.87 -0.93 2.76
N SER A 67 3.53 -0.85 3.91
CA SER A 67 4.85 -1.46 4.09
C SER A 67 4.75 -2.83 4.74
N ILE A 68 5.33 -3.83 4.09
CA ILE A 68 5.45 -5.21 4.57
C ILE A 68 6.93 -5.48 4.83
N TRP A 69 7.26 -5.67 6.10
CA TRP A 69 8.62 -5.89 6.58
C TRP A 69 8.88 -7.37 6.86
N GLY A 70 10.05 -7.88 6.46
CA GLY A 70 10.50 -9.26 6.70
C GLY A 70 10.46 -10.15 5.47
N ASP A 71 10.56 -11.46 5.69
CA ASP A 71 10.63 -12.49 4.64
C ASP A 71 9.25 -12.73 4.02
N TRP A 72 8.86 -11.83 3.12
CA TRP A 72 7.71 -12.01 2.25
C TRP A 72 8.21 -12.15 0.81
N ASP A 73 7.71 -13.18 0.12
CA ASP A 73 8.05 -13.50 -1.27
C ASP A 73 7.44 -12.50 -2.28
N GLY A 74 6.63 -11.55 -1.78
CA GLY A 74 5.96 -10.56 -2.60
C GLY A 74 4.69 -11.10 -3.25
N ASN A 75 4.16 -12.26 -2.85
CA ASN A 75 2.96 -12.80 -3.46
C ASN A 75 1.74 -11.89 -3.22
N CYS A 76 1.35 -11.14 -4.25
CA CYS A 76 0.22 -10.21 -4.23
C CYS A 76 -0.93 -10.76 -5.09
N PRO A 77 -2.17 -10.33 -4.84
CA PRO A 77 -3.27 -10.52 -5.78
C PRO A 77 -3.02 -9.74 -7.09
N GLU A 78 -3.88 -9.93 -8.08
CA GLU A 78 -3.77 -9.21 -9.36
C GLU A 78 -4.08 -7.72 -9.17
N SER A 79 -3.49 -6.87 -10.00
CA SER A 79 -3.80 -5.45 -9.98
C SER A 79 -5.28 -5.23 -10.27
N GLY A 80 -5.96 -4.49 -9.40
CA GLY A 80 -7.39 -4.27 -9.40
C GLY A 80 -8.14 -5.09 -8.34
N ASP A 81 -7.56 -6.18 -7.82
CA ASP A 81 -8.21 -7.02 -6.82
C ASP A 81 -8.37 -6.32 -5.47
N ILE A 82 -9.44 -6.67 -4.77
CA ILE A 82 -9.73 -6.15 -3.43
C ILE A 82 -8.86 -6.88 -2.41
N MET A 83 -8.14 -6.10 -1.62
CA MET A 83 -7.39 -6.53 -0.45
C MET A 83 -8.11 -6.11 0.82
N LYS A 84 -8.15 -7.01 1.80
CA LYS A 84 -8.64 -6.74 3.15
C LYS A 84 -7.48 -6.73 4.13
N PHE A 85 -7.38 -5.66 4.92
CA PHE A 85 -6.37 -5.50 5.96
C PHE A 85 -7.03 -5.56 7.33
N ILE A 86 -6.71 -6.60 8.10
CA ILE A 86 -7.38 -6.92 9.37
C ILE A 86 -6.70 -6.21 10.55
N ARG A 87 -5.37 -6.07 10.46
CA ARG A 87 -4.56 -5.35 11.43
C ARG A 87 -3.47 -4.58 10.71
N PHE A 88 -3.22 -3.38 11.20
CA PHE A 88 -2.15 -2.52 10.74
C PHE A 88 -1.57 -1.76 11.93
N SER A 89 -0.41 -1.17 11.71
CA SER A 89 0.31 -0.34 12.68
C SER A 89 0.95 0.84 11.97
N GLY A 90 1.26 1.89 12.72
CA GLY A 90 1.93 3.07 12.17
C GLY A 90 1.11 3.76 11.09
N LEU A 91 -0.23 3.75 11.20
CA LEU A 91 -1.08 4.59 10.35
C LEU A 91 -0.76 6.05 10.64
N GLN A 92 -0.17 6.72 9.66
CA GLN A 92 0.27 8.10 9.78
C GLN A 92 0.22 8.79 8.42
N THR A 93 0.05 10.11 8.45
CA THR A 93 0.33 10.95 7.30
C THR A 93 1.83 11.24 7.26
N TYR A 94 2.52 10.67 6.27
CA TYR A 94 3.92 10.94 6.01
C TYR A 94 4.04 12.22 5.18
N GLN A 95 4.94 13.12 5.57
CA GLN A 95 5.11 14.45 4.96
C GLN A 95 3.82 15.29 4.90
N GLY A 96 2.85 15.02 5.78
CA GLY A 96 1.59 15.76 5.87
C GLY A 96 0.47 15.21 4.99
N ASP A 97 0.82 14.58 3.86
CA ASP A 97 -0.16 14.30 2.80
C ASP A 97 -0.23 12.82 2.38
N CYS A 98 0.83 12.02 2.59
CA CYS A 98 0.86 10.63 2.14
C CYS A 98 0.33 9.67 3.22
N LEU A 99 -0.73 8.92 2.93
CA LEU A 99 -1.22 7.91 3.88
C LEU A 99 -0.32 6.67 3.86
N GLN A 100 0.32 6.36 4.99
CA GLN A 100 1.17 5.17 5.12
C GLN A 100 0.81 4.36 6.34
N PHE A 101 0.89 3.04 6.22
CA PHE A 101 0.82 2.13 7.34
C PHE A 101 1.63 0.87 7.07
N SER A 102 1.86 0.07 8.11
CA SER A 102 2.55 -1.21 8.03
C SER A 102 1.65 -2.35 8.46
N THR A 103 1.76 -3.49 7.78
CA THR A 103 1.05 -4.73 8.12
C THR A 103 1.97 -5.94 8.01
N LYS A 104 1.46 -7.12 8.37
CA LYS A 104 2.13 -8.41 8.20
C LYS A 104 1.31 -9.27 7.24
N PRO A 105 1.94 -10.19 6.48
CA PRO A 105 1.22 -11.03 5.54
C PRO A 105 0.03 -11.78 6.15
N LYS A 106 0.19 -12.30 7.38
CA LYS A 106 -0.88 -13.00 8.12
C LYS A 106 -2.10 -12.15 8.49
N ASP A 107 -1.97 -10.82 8.40
CA ASP A 107 -3.01 -9.86 8.76
C ASP A 107 -3.68 -9.27 7.48
N MET A 108 -3.41 -9.89 6.32
CA MET A 108 -3.98 -9.57 5.01
C MET A 108 -4.79 -10.76 4.48
N GLU A 109 -5.89 -10.47 3.81
CA GLU A 109 -6.71 -11.42 3.06
C GLU A 109 -6.92 -10.84 1.65
N PHE A 110 -6.83 -11.70 0.62
CA PHE A 110 -7.06 -11.38 -0.77
C PHE A 110 -7.65 -12.59 -1.49
#